data_AF-A0A2P2K240-F1
#
_entry.id   AF-A0A2P2K240-F1
#
_cell.length_a   1.000
_cell.length_b   1.000
_cell.length_c   1.000
_cell.angle_alpha   90.00
_cell.angle_beta   90.00
_cell.angle_gamma   90.00
#
_symmetry.space_group_name_H-M   'P 1'
#
loop_
_entity.id
_entity.type
_entity.pdbx_description
1 polymer ?
#
loop_
_entity_poly.entity_id
_entity_poly.type
_entity_poly.pdbx_seq_one_letter_code
_entity_poly.pdbx_strand_id
1 'polypeptide(L)'
;MASLLSLRSSSPSLKPKPSLPKTTLSSCSLLRTSLPFLTRSRTGPVQSVAHEISGDLSNMEYKLPQKAKRGLEKDPNGLWRRYVDWLYQHKELGLYLDVSRIGFTDEFVAEMVPRFEKAFKAMEELENGAIANPDERRMVGHYWLRSSGLAPNSFLRTQIDTTLDAVCKFADEVVSGKIKPPSSPDGRFTSILSIGIGGSALGPQFVAEALAPDNPPLKIRFIDNTDPAGIDHQIAQLGPELTSTLVIVISKSGGTPETRNGLLEVQKAFREAGLDFAKQGVAVTQENSLLDNTARIEGWLGRFPMFDWVGGRTSEMSAVGLLPAALQGIDIREMLAGASLMDESTRTTVLRNNPAALLALCWYWASDGVGSKDMVVLPYKDSLLLFSRYLQQLVMESLGKEFDLDGNRVNQGLSVYGNKGSTDQHAYIQQLREGVHNFFVTFIEVLRDRPPGHDWELEPGVTCGDYLFGMLQGTRSALYANDRESITVTVQEVTPRSVGAMIALYERAVGIYASLVNINAYHQPGVEAGKKAAGEVLALQKRVLAVLNEAR
;
A
#
# COMPACT_ATOMS: atom_id res chain seq x y z
N MET A 1 -42.86 -9.99 17.85
CA MET A 1 -44.31 -10.10 18.14
C MET A 1 -45.07 -9.37 17.05
N ALA A 2 -45.98 -10.07 16.37
CA ALA A 2 -46.84 -9.48 15.35
C ALA A 2 -48.03 -8.76 16.00
N SER A 3 -48.37 -7.57 15.50
CA SER A 3 -49.75 -7.08 15.52
C SER A 3 -49.99 -6.09 14.39
N LEU A 4 -51.07 -6.35 13.65
CA LEU A 4 -51.61 -5.56 12.57
C LEU A 4 -52.23 -4.25 13.09
N LEU A 5 -52.22 -3.19 12.26
CA LEU A 5 -53.41 -2.41 11.92
C LEU A 5 -53.12 -1.37 10.84
N SER A 6 -53.89 -1.46 9.77
CA SER A 6 -54.04 -0.49 8.69
C SER A 6 -54.70 0.80 9.16
N LEU A 7 -54.40 1.94 8.52
CA LEU A 7 -55.39 2.88 8.00
C LEU A 7 -54.74 3.96 7.09
N ARG A 8 -55.37 4.15 5.93
CA ARG A 8 -55.08 5.17 4.91
C ARG A 8 -55.53 6.57 5.39
N SER A 9 -54.81 7.64 5.02
CA SER A 9 -55.40 8.79 4.31
C SER A 9 -54.41 9.91 3.98
N SER A 10 -54.53 10.40 2.74
CA SER A 10 -54.41 11.80 2.29
C SER A 10 -53.07 12.56 2.37
N SER A 11 -52.41 12.66 1.22
CA SER A 11 -51.62 13.85 0.81
C SER A 11 -52.54 15.01 0.43
N PRO A 12 -52.04 16.25 0.43
CA PRO A 12 -52.05 16.98 -0.83
C PRO A 12 -50.74 17.70 -1.17
N SER A 13 -50.58 17.80 -2.49
CA SER A 13 -49.53 18.39 -3.32
C SER A 13 -49.25 19.88 -3.10
N LEU A 14 -47.98 20.27 -3.29
CA LEU A 14 -47.59 21.60 -3.78
C LEU A 14 -46.90 21.44 -5.15
N LYS A 15 -47.50 22.04 -6.19
CA LYS A 15 -46.90 22.27 -7.51
C LYS A 15 -46.53 23.77 -7.63
N PRO A 16 -45.41 24.14 -8.28
CA PRO A 16 -45.23 25.50 -8.77
C PRO A 16 -45.57 25.60 -10.27
N LYS A 17 -46.02 26.78 -10.71
CA LYS A 17 -46.26 27.17 -12.11
C LYS A 17 -46.02 28.70 -12.27
N PRO A 18 -45.95 29.28 -13.50
CA PRO A 18 -44.72 29.83 -14.10
C PRO A 18 -44.82 31.32 -14.53
N SER A 19 -43.73 31.93 -15.05
CA SER A 19 -43.66 32.74 -16.31
C SER A 19 -42.54 33.83 -16.36
N LEU A 20 -41.63 33.73 -17.36
CA LEU A 20 -41.11 34.71 -18.39
C LEU A 20 -40.80 36.20 -18.03
N PRO A 21 -39.99 37.00 -18.81
CA PRO A 21 -39.66 36.87 -20.25
C PRO A 21 -38.19 37.18 -20.70
N LYS A 22 -37.96 37.04 -22.03
CA LYS A 22 -36.75 37.34 -22.83
C LYS A 22 -36.76 38.76 -23.43
N THR A 23 -35.58 39.34 -23.68
CA THR A 23 -35.28 40.46 -24.62
C THR A 23 -33.80 40.39 -25.06
N THR A 24 -33.50 40.13 -26.36
CA THR A 24 -32.85 41.03 -27.40
C THR A 24 -31.42 41.51 -27.07
N LEU A 25 -30.38 41.65 -27.93
CA LEU A 25 -29.95 41.30 -29.32
C LEU A 25 -28.60 42.09 -29.55
N SER A 26 -27.86 41.85 -30.67
CA SER A 26 -26.71 42.63 -31.21
C SER A 26 -25.30 42.21 -30.74
N SER A 27 -24.21 42.10 -31.54
CA SER A 27 -23.90 42.05 -32.98
C SER A 27 -22.37 42.04 -33.15
N CYS A 28 -21.81 41.26 -34.11
CA CYS A 28 -20.51 41.42 -34.83
C CYS A 28 -19.18 41.55 -34.03
N SER A 29 -18.00 41.08 -34.44
CA SER A 29 -17.45 40.51 -35.69
C SER A 29 -16.08 39.86 -35.37
N LEU A 30 -15.59 38.96 -36.24
CA LEU A 30 -14.25 38.97 -36.89
C LEU A 30 -13.79 37.56 -37.32
N LEU A 31 -13.78 37.37 -38.65
CA LEU A 31 -12.76 36.74 -39.49
C LEU A 31 -12.05 35.46 -38.98
N ARG A 32 -12.34 34.33 -39.63
CA ARG A 32 -11.30 33.35 -40.00
C ARG A 32 -11.51 32.82 -41.42
N THR A 33 -10.40 32.82 -42.14
CA THR A 33 -10.18 32.53 -43.54
C THR A 33 -10.41 31.05 -43.88
N SER A 34 -11.00 30.82 -45.05
CA SER A 34 -11.20 29.53 -45.70
C SER A 34 -10.13 29.27 -46.77
N LEU A 35 -9.59 28.06 -46.83
CA LEU A 35 -8.96 27.49 -48.03
C LEU A 35 -9.41 26.03 -48.19
N PRO A 36 -9.52 25.50 -49.43
CA PRO A 36 -10.41 24.39 -49.76
C PRO A 36 -9.73 23.02 -49.77
N PHE A 37 -10.55 22.01 -49.47
CA PHE A 37 -10.25 20.59 -49.58
C PHE A 37 -10.03 20.15 -51.03
N LEU A 38 -8.93 19.42 -51.26
CA LEU A 38 -8.68 18.63 -52.47
C LEU A 38 -8.84 17.15 -52.12
N THR A 39 -9.76 16.49 -52.81
CA THR A 39 -10.02 15.05 -52.76
C THR A 39 -8.93 14.24 -53.48
N ARG A 40 -8.42 13.18 -52.84
CA ARG A 40 -7.82 12.03 -53.54
C ARG A 40 -8.10 10.71 -52.80
N SER A 41 -8.31 9.68 -53.60
CA SER A 41 -8.94 8.38 -53.32
C SER A 41 -7.99 7.26 -52.87
N ARG A 42 -8.56 6.26 -52.13
CA ARG A 42 -8.17 4.84 -51.93
C ARG A 42 -6.84 4.62 -51.17
N THR A 43 -6.72 3.73 -50.16
CA THR A 43 -6.96 2.27 -50.11
C THR A 43 -6.88 1.71 -48.66
N GLY A 44 -7.68 0.67 -48.33
CA GLY A 44 -7.30 -0.49 -47.48
C GLY A 44 -7.34 -0.38 -45.93
N PRO A 45 -7.86 -1.40 -45.21
CA PRO A 45 -7.78 -1.46 -43.74
C PRO A 45 -6.38 -1.91 -43.30
N VAL A 46 -5.82 -1.23 -42.30
CA VAL A 46 -4.51 -1.54 -41.71
C VAL A 46 -4.62 -2.83 -40.89
N GLN A 47 -3.95 -3.89 -41.36
CA GLN A 47 -3.69 -5.10 -40.58
C GLN A 47 -2.60 -4.81 -39.54
N SER A 48 -2.86 -5.22 -38.29
CA SER A 48 -1.89 -5.29 -37.20
C SER A 48 -0.78 -6.28 -37.57
N VAL A 49 0.46 -5.79 -37.66
CA VAL A 49 1.66 -6.62 -37.88
C VAL A 49 2.12 -7.15 -36.53
N ALA A 50 1.82 -8.41 -36.24
CA ALA A 50 2.54 -9.18 -35.24
C ALA A 50 3.90 -9.56 -35.85
N HIS A 51 5.00 -9.17 -35.21
CA HIS A 51 6.33 -9.60 -35.59
C HIS A 51 6.52 -11.09 -35.21
N GLU A 52 6.65 -11.95 -36.22
CA GLU A 52 7.23 -13.28 -36.08
C GLU A 52 8.73 -13.13 -35.78
N ILE A 53 9.17 -13.66 -34.63
CA ILE A 53 10.58 -13.85 -34.32
C ILE A 53 10.93 -15.31 -34.60
N SER A 54 11.92 -15.49 -35.47
CA SER A 54 12.49 -16.78 -35.87
C SER A 54 12.96 -17.58 -34.66
N GLY A 55 12.50 -18.83 -34.57
CA GLY A 55 13.05 -19.83 -33.68
C GLY A 55 14.41 -20.31 -34.18
N ASP A 56 15.42 -20.23 -33.32
CA ASP A 56 16.34 -21.31 -33.04
C ASP A 56 17.31 -20.89 -31.93
N LEU A 57 17.66 -21.85 -31.07
CA LEU A 57 18.65 -21.80 -29.98
C LEU A 57 18.13 -21.39 -28.58
N SER A 58 17.57 -22.35 -27.84
CA SER A 58 18.18 -22.86 -26.59
C SER A 58 17.27 -23.89 -25.91
N ASN A 59 17.77 -25.12 -25.82
CA ASN A 59 17.11 -26.25 -25.15
C ASN A 59 17.20 -26.12 -23.63
N MET A 60 16.19 -25.47 -23.03
CA MET A 60 15.60 -25.82 -21.73
C MET A 60 14.19 -25.19 -21.70
N GLU A 61 13.20 -25.89 -22.28
CA GLU A 61 11.80 -25.48 -22.16
C GLU A 61 11.35 -25.60 -20.69
N TYR A 62 11.32 -24.48 -19.97
CA TYR A 62 10.43 -24.33 -18.82
C TYR A 62 8.99 -24.35 -19.34
N LYS A 63 8.39 -25.54 -19.50
CA LYS A 63 6.95 -25.63 -19.80
C LYS A 63 6.17 -25.02 -18.64
N LEU A 64 5.39 -23.97 -18.93
CA LEU A 64 4.39 -23.46 -18.00
C LEU A 64 3.42 -24.60 -17.64
N PRO A 65 3.00 -24.73 -16.36
CA PRO A 65 1.98 -25.70 -15.96
C PRO A 65 0.75 -25.58 -16.88
N GLN A 66 0.29 -26.70 -17.45
CA GLN A 66 -0.85 -26.65 -18.36
C GLN A 66 -2.15 -26.54 -17.54
N LYS A 67 -2.76 -25.35 -17.56
CA LYS A 67 -4.05 -25.10 -16.93
C LYS A 67 -5.14 -25.93 -17.61
N ALA A 68 -5.49 -27.08 -17.03
CA ALA A 68 -6.75 -27.73 -17.36
C ALA A 68 -7.87 -26.71 -17.02
N LYS A 69 -8.63 -26.25 -18.03
CA LYS A 69 -9.73 -25.29 -17.85
C LYS A 69 -10.91 -25.95 -17.13
N ARG A 70 -10.73 -26.31 -15.86
CA ARG A 70 -11.84 -26.57 -14.96
C ARG A 70 -12.28 -25.22 -14.42
N GLY A 71 -13.54 -24.84 -14.67
CA GLY A 71 -14.12 -23.63 -14.09
C GLY A 71 -14.15 -23.72 -12.56
N LEU A 72 -14.59 -22.64 -11.90
CA LEU A 72 -14.81 -22.67 -10.45
C LEU A 72 -15.74 -23.83 -10.07
N GLU A 73 -15.39 -24.58 -9.03
CA GLU A 73 -16.29 -25.60 -8.46
C GLU A 73 -17.61 -24.94 -8.09
N LYS A 74 -18.75 -25.41 -8.61
CA LYS A 74 -20.10 -24.84 -8.39
C LYS A 74 -21.00 -25.75 -7.57
N ASP A 75 -20.66 -27.03 -7.41
CA ASP A 75 -21.40 -27.94 -6.54
C ASP A 75 -21.24 -27.47 -5.08
N PRO A 76 -22.33 -27.22 -4.34
CA PRO A 76 -22.24 -26.74 -2.96
C PRO A 76 -21.43 -27.68 -2.05
N ASN A 77 -21.56 -29.00 -2.22
CA ASN A 77 -20.80 -29.97 -1.42
C ASN A 77 -19.33 -30.01 -1.82
N GLY A 78 -19.02 -29.86 -3.11
CA GLY A 78 -17.68 -29.67 -3.64
C GLY A 78 -17.01 -28.40 -3.09
N LEU A 79 -17.70 -27.27 -3.16
CA LEU A 79 -17.20 -26.00 -2.65
C LEU A 79 -16.98 -26.05 -1.13
N TRP A 80 -17.89 -26.66 -0.37
CA TRP A 80 -17.72 -26.85 1.07
C TRP A 80 -16.50 -27.70 1.41
N ARG A 81 -16.31 -28.83 0.71
CA ARG A 81 -15.10 -29.66 0.87
C ARG A 81 -13.85 -28.84 0.56
N ARG A 82 -13.87 -28.07 -0.54
CA ARG A 82 -12.75 -27.21 -0.92
C ARG A 82 -12.47 -26.13 0.12
N TYR A 83 -13.50 -25.55 0.73
CA TYR A 83 -13.35 -24.63 1.86
C TYR A 83 -12.69 -25.32 3.06
N VAL A 84 -13.16 -26.49 3.47
CA VAL A 84 -12.57 -27.23 4.59
C VAL A 84 -11.11 -27.62 4.30
N ASP A 85 -10.81 -28.05 3.08
CA ASP A 85 -9.49 -28.54 2.69
C ASP A 85 -8.43 -27.44 2.52
N TRP A 86 -8.87 -26.20 2.23
CA TRP A 86 -8.00 -25.09 1.84
C TRP A 86 -8.13 -23.82 2.69
N LEU A 87 -9.00 -23.83 3.71
CA LEU A 87 -9.05 -22.77 4.70
C LEU A 87 -7.82 -22.85 5.61
N TYR A 88 -6.99 -21.82 5.57
CA TYR A 88 -5.96 -21.63 6.57
C TYR A 88 -6.51 -20.85 7.77
N GLN A 89 -6.12 -21.27 8.98
CA GLN A 89 -6.51 -20.63 10.23
C GLN A 89 -5.29 -20.42 11.13
N HIS A 90 -5.05 -19.18 11.54
CA HIS A 90 -4.12 -18.84 12.61
C HIS A 90 -4.90 -18.39 13.84
N LYS A 91 -5.19 -19.34 14.74
CA LYS A 91 -6.06 -19.11 15.90
C LYS A 91 -5.59 -17.96 16.81
N GLU A 92 -4.29 -17.90 17.12
CA GLU A 92 -3.75 -16.85 17.99
C GLU A 92 -3.86 -15.44 17.40
N LEU A 93 -3.65 -15.28 16.09
CA LEU A 93 -3.79 -14.00 15.41
C LEU A 93 -5.25 -13.66 15.05
N GLY A 94 -6.19 -14.60 15.26
CA GLY A 94 -7.56 -14.46 14.78
C GLY A 94 -7.64 -14.24 13.26
N LEU A 95 -6.69 -14.80 12.50
CA LEU A 95 -6.56 -14.60 11.06
C LEU A 95 -6.97 -15.86 10.29
N TYR A 96 -7.76 -15.69 9.24
CA TYR A 96 -8.19 -16.77 8.36
C TYR A 96 -7.91 -16.40 6.92
N LEU A 97 -7.57 -17.38 6.11
CA LEU A 97 -7.38 -17.22 4.67
C LEU A 97 -8.19 -18.28 3.95
N ASP A 98 -9.29 -17.84 3.33
CA ASP A 98 -10.15 -18.65 2.49
C ASP A 98 -9.79 -18.45 1.02
N VAL A 99 -9.23 -19.50 0.42
CA VAL A 99 -8.89 -19.55 -1.00
C VAL A 99 -9.86 -20.40 -1.83
N SER A 100 -10.97 -20.88 -1.26
CA SER A 100 -11.89 -21.85 -1.86
C SER A 100 -12.58 -21.37 -3.16
N ARG A 101 -12.57 -20.07 -3.43
CA ARG A 101 -13.14 -19.46 -4.65
C ARG A 101 -12.10 -19.08 -5.71
N ILE A 102 -10.91 -19.67 -5.63
CA ILE A 102 -9.90 -19.68 -6.70
C ILE A 102 -10.02 -20.98 -7.52
N GLY A 103 -9.63 -20.99 -8.80
CA GLY A 103 -9.84 -22.14 -9.68
C GLY A 103 -8.79 -23.26 -9.63
N PHE A 104 -7.72 -23.13 -8.84
CA PHE A 104 -6.61 -24.10 -8.90
C PHE A 104 -7.06 -25.52 -8.54
N THR A 105 -6.48 -26.52 -9.21
CA THR A 105 -6.77 -27.94 -8.97
C THR A 105 -5.68 -28.61 -8.15
N ASP A 106 -5.96 -29.78 -7.58
CA ASP A 106 -4.94 -30.55 -6.85
C ASP A 106 -3.78 -30.99 -7.76
N GLU A 107 -4.06 -31.27 -9.05
CA GLU A 107 -3.02 -31.57 -10.04
C GLU A 107 -2.10 -30.36 -10.27
N PHE A 108 -2.68 -29.16 -10.42
CA PHE A 108 -1.90 -27.93 -10.55
C PHE A 108 -1.05 -27.66 -9.30
N VAL A 109 -1.60 -27.90 -8.10
CA VAL A 109 -0.83 -27.78 -6.86
C VAL A 109 0.36 -28.74 -6.88
N ALA A 110 0.15 -30.01 -7.27
CA ALA A 110 1.22 -30.99 -7.37
C ALA A 110 2.33 -30.57 -8.35
N GLU A 111 1.96 -29.99 -9.49
CA GLU A 111 2.91 -29.42 -10.47
C GLU A 111 3.71 -28.23 -9.91
N MET A 112 3.10 -27.46 -9.01
CA MET A 112 3.75 -26.28 -8.39
C MET A 112 4.65 -26.63 -7.20
N VAL A 113 4.53 -27.81 -6.59
CA VAL A 113 5.31 -28.22 -5.41
C VAL A 113 6.82 -27.96 -5.57
N PRO A 114 7.50 -28.39 -6.66
CA PRO A 114 8.94 -28.16 -6.81
C PRO A 114 9.31 -26.66 -6.86
N ARG A 115 8.44 -25.82 -7.43
CA ARG A 115 8.66 -24.35 -7.46
C ARG A 115 8.52 -23.76 -6.05
N PHE A 116 7.56 -24.23 -5.27
CA PHE A 116 7.40 -23.80 -3.88
C PHE A 116 8.54 -24.27 -2.98
N GLU A 117 9.06 -25.49 -3.16
CA GLU A 117 10.25 -25.96 -2.44
C GLU A 117 11.46 -25.04 -2.69
N LYS A 118 11.68 -24.65 -3.95
CA LYS A 118 12.70 -23.64 -4.30
C LYS A 118 12.42 -22.29 -3.63
N ALA A 119 11.17 -21.83 -3.64
CA ALA A 119 10.78 -20.57 -3.03
C ALA A 119 10.99 -20.56 -1.52
N PHE A 120 10.62 -21.64 -0.82
CA PHE A 120 10.84 -21.77 0.62
C PHE A 120 12.32 -21.74 0.97
N LYS A 121 13.15 -22.48 0.23
CA LYS A 121 14.61 -22.44 0.39
C LYS A 121 15.18 -21.04 0.17
N ALA A 122 14.72 -20.33 -0.86
CA ALA A 122 15.16 -18.95 -1.12
C ALA A 122 14.76 -18.00 0.02
N MET A 123 13.57 -18.18 0.61
CA MET A 123 13.15 -17.38 1.78
C MET A 123 13.95 -17.72 3.04
N GLU A 124 14.30 -18.99 3.25
CA GLU A 124 15.18 -19.42 4.34
C GLU A 124 16.59 -18.82 4.20
N GLU A 125 17.19 -18.91 3.00
CA GLU A 125 18.49 -18.30 2.70
C GLU A 125 18.48 -16.78 2.91
N LEU A 126 17.41 -16.10 2.47
CA LEU A 126 17.21 -14.68 2.68
C LEU A 126 17.19 -14.31 4.17
N GLU A 127 16.39 -15.02 4.98
CA GLU A 127 16.32 -14.76 6.43
C GLU A 127 17.65 -15.04 7.14
N ASN A 128 18.41 -16.02 6.67
CA ASN A 128 19.76 -16.32 7.16
C ASN A 128 20.83 -15.29 6.73
N GLY A 129 20.46 -14.26 5.97
CA GLY A 129 21.35 -13.17 5.58
C GLY A 129 22.09 -13.38 4.25
N ALA A 130 21.57 -14.23 3.37
CA ALA A 130 22.09 -14.30 2.00
C ALA A 130 21.89 -12.95 1.27
N ILE A 131 22.71 -12.73 0.23
CA ILE A 131 22.53 -11.61 -0.69
C ILE A 131 21.31 -11.90 -1.57
N ALA A 132 20.14 -11.44 -1.13
CA ALA A 132 18.87 -11.62 -1.84
C ALA A 132 18.59 -10.51 -2.86
N ASN A 133 19.32 -9.39 -2.81
CA ASN A 133 19.30 -8.35 -3.83
C ASN A 133 20.64 -8.35 -4.58
N PRO A 134 20.79 -9.20 -5.63
CA PRO A 134 22.06 -9.35 -6.35
C PRO A 134 22.49 -8.08 -7.10
N ASP A 135 21.54 -7.29 -7.62
CA ASP A 135 21.83 -6.07 -8.39
C ASP A 135 22.51 -5.00 -7.55
N GLU A 136 22.09 -4.85 -6.30
CA GLU A 136 22.69 -3.88 -5.36
C GLU A 136 23.69 -4.53 -4.40
N ARG A 137 23.88 -5.85 -4.48
CA ARG A 137 24.71 -6.68 -3.56
C ARG A 137 24.34 -6.47 -2.09
N ARG A 138 23.04 -6.52 -1.78
CA ARG A 138 22.50 -6.29 -0.43
C ARG A 138 21.78 -7.51 0.14
N MET A 139 21.86 -7.63 1.47
CA MET A 139 20.94 -8.44 2.24
C MET A 139 19.54 -7.80 2.24
N VAL A 140 18.54 -8.60 2.60
CA VAL A 140 17.15 -8.15 2.77
C VAL A 140 16.69 -8.61 4.15
N GLY A 141 16.59 -7.67 5.10
CA GLY A 141 16.53 -8.01 6.53
C GLY A 141 15.29 -7.52 7.27
N HIS A 142 14.21 -7.12 6.60
CA HIS A 142 13.02 -6.58 7.26
C HIS A 142 12.36 -7.59 8.23
N TYR A 143 12.57 -8.89 8.03
CA TYR A 143 12.22 -9.96 8.97
C TYR A 143 12.91 -9.83 10.34
N TRP A 144 14.15 -9.34 10.37
CA TRP A 144 14.91 -9.18 11.62
C TRP A 144 14.38 -8.02 12.47
N LEU A 145 13.72 -7.03 11.87
CA LEU A 145 13.15 -5.89 12.60
C LEU A 145 12.07 -6.33 13.60
N ARG A 146 11.36 -7.41 13.28
CA ARG A 146 10.29 -8.00 14.10
C ARG A 146 10.72 -9.23 14.90
N SER A 147 11.91 -9.76 14.62
CA SER A 147 12.57 -10.79 15.43
C SER A 147 14.09 -10.66 15.32
N SER A 148 14.66 -9.78 16.14
CA SER A 148 16.09 -9.41 16.09
C SER A 148 17.04 -10.57 16.42
N GLY A 149 16.55 -11.60 17.10
CA GLY A 149 17.28 -12.84 17.39
C GLY A 149 17.68 -13.62 16.13
N LEU A 150 17.03 -13.37 14.98
CA LEU A 150 17.34 -13.99 13.70
C LEU A 150 18.38 -13.22 12.88
N ALA A 151 18.82 -12.05 13.36
CA ALA A 151 19.81 -11.26 12.64
C ALA A 151 21.12 -12.07 12.47
N PRO A 152 21.78 -12.03 11.29
CA PRO A 152 22.94 -12.86 10.98
C PRO A 152 24.15 -12.68 11.90
N ASN A 153 24.21 -11.57 12.65
CA ASN A 153 25.27 -11.29 13.59
C ASN A 153 24.78 -10.43 14.76
N SER A 154 25.55 -10.43 15.85
CA SER A 154 25.23 -9.69 17.08
C SER A 154 25.22 -8.18 16.90
N PHE A 155 25.97 -7.65 15.95
CA PHE A 155 26.01 -6.22 15.65
C PHE A 155 24.66 -5.75 15.09
N LEU A 156 24.12 -6.43 14.06
CA LEU A 156 22.81 -6.13 13.49
C LEU A 156 21.69 -6.27 14.53
N ARG A 157 21.71 -7.34 15.33
CA ARG A 157 20.76 -7.52 16.44
C ARG A 157 20.79 -6.33 17.40
N THR A 158 21.99 -5.93 17.84
CA THR A 158 22.16 -4.81 18.77
C THR A 158 21.67 -3.49 18.15
N GLN A 159 21.92 -3.27 16.85
CA GLN A 159 21.42 -2.08 16.14
C GLN A 159 19.89 -2.03 16.12
N ILE A 160 19.24 -3.17 15.86
CA ILE A 160 17.77 -3.27 15.85
C ILE A 160 17.21 -2.99 17.24
N ASP A 161 17.68 -3.71 18.26
CA ASP A 161 17.21 -3.60 19.65
C ASP A 161 17.41 -2.17 20.18
N THR A 162 18.60 -1.60 19.97
CA THR A 162 18.92 -0.23 20.41
C THR A 162 18.04 0.81 19.70
N THR A 163 17.75 0.61 18.41
CA THR A 163 16.87 1.53 17.65
C THR A 163 15.45 1.48 18.17
N LEU A 164 14.92 0.28 18.44
CA LEU A 164 13.57 0.12 18.99
C LEU A 164 13.45 0.76 20.38
N ASP A 165 14.43 0.55 21.25
CA ASP A 165 14.46 1.16 22.58
C ASP A 165 14.57 2.69 22.50
N ALA A 166 15.38 3.21 21.57
CA ALA A 166 15.48 4.64 21.32
C ALA A 166 14.14 5.24 20.83
N VAL A 167 13.43 4.55 19.93
CA VAL A 167 12.11 4.97 19.44
C VAL A 167 11.10 5.00 20.59
N CYS A 168 11.01 3.93 21.38
CA CYS A 168 10.10 3.87 22.53
C CYS A 168 10.38 5.00 23.51
N LYS A 169 11.64 5.14 23.93
CA LYS A 169 12.05 6.17 24.88
C LYS A 169 11.75 7.57 24.35
N PHE A 170 12.07 7.86 23.09
CA PHE A 170 11.83 9.18 22.52
C PHE A 170 10.34 9.50 22.45
N ALA A 171 9.51 8.54 22.01
CA ALA A 171 8.06 8.70 21.98
C ALA A 171 7.49 8.96 23.38
N ASP A 172 7.91 8.20 24.39
CA ASP A 172 7.50 8.41 25.78
C ASP A 172 7.90 9.79 26.31
N GLU A 173 9.13 10.24 26.02
CA GLU A 173 9.62 11.55 26.45
C GLU A 173 8.87 12.70 25.75
N VAL A 174 8.46 12.53 24.49
CA VAL A 174 7.62 13.52 23.77
C VAL A 174 6.19 13.53 24.29
N VAL A 175 5.55 12.37 24.42
CA VAL A 175 4.14 12.23 24.86
C VAL A 175 3.98 12.68 26.31
N SER A 176 4.96 12.42 27.18
CA SER A 176 4.96 12.89 28.57
C SER A 176 5.26 14.39 28.72
N GLY A 177 5.71 15.07 27.66
CA GLY A 177 6.09 16.47 27.69
C GLY A 177 7.47 16.75 28.30
N LYS A 178 8.30 15.72 28.51
CA LYS A 178 9.71 15.90 28.90
C LYS A 178 10.50 16.54 27.77
N ILE A 179 10.33 16.03 26.54
CA ILE A 179 10.71 16.72 25.30
C ILE A 179 9.50 17.53 24.89
N LYS A 180 9.65 18.86 24.88
CA LYS A 180 8.55 19.79 24.62
C LYS A 180 8.98 20.86 23.61
N PRO A 181 8.03 21.42 22.84
CA PRO A 181 8.29 22.54 21.96
C PRO A 181 8.73 23.78 22.78
N PRO A 182 9.57 24.68 22.22
CA PRO A 182 10.09 25.84 22.95
C PRO A 182 9.01 26.83 23.42
N SER A 183 7.98 27.04 22.59
CA SER A 183 7.08 28.20 22.72
C SER A 183 5.60 27.83 22.63
N SER A 184 5.24 26.54 22.74
CA SER A 184 3.83 26.12 22.65
C SER A 184 3.03 26.56 23.87
N PRO A 185 1.80 27.10 23.68
CA PRO A 185 0.86 27.37 24.77
C PRO A 185 0.50 26.14 25.60
N ASP A 186 0.46 24.96 24.99
CA ASP A 186 0.09 23.69 25.64
C ASP A 186 1.24 23.06 26.42
N GLY A 187 2.46 23.58 26.26
CA GLY A 187 3.66 23.06 26.90
C GLY A 187 4.07 21.65 26.44
N ARG A 188 3.49 21.13 25.36
CA ARG A 188 3.74 19.80 24.78
C ARG A 188 3.57 19.82 23.26
N PHE A 189 4.08 18.79 22.59
CA PHE A 189 3.75 18.54 21.19
C PHE A 189 2.32 18.02 21.08
N THR A 190 1.57 18.49 20.07
CA THR A 190 0.18 18.08 19.80
C THR A 190 -0.02 17.53 18.39
N SER A 191 0.93 17.81 17.50
CA SER A 191 0.85 17.44 16.09
C SER A 191 2.18 16.89 15.59
N ILE A 192 2.13 16.00 14.60
CA ILE A 192 3.25 15.50 13.82
C ILE A 192 3.08 15.97 12.38
N LEU A 193 4.14 16.52 11.79
CA LEU A 193 4.24 16.70 10.34
C LEU A 193 5.30 15.76 9.80
N SER A 194 4.86 14.67 9.17
CA SER A 194 5.75 13.68 8.56
C SER A 194 6.05 14.03 7.11
N ILE A 195 7.33 14.13 6.75
CA ILE A 195 7.81 14.51 5.42
C ILE A 195 8.59 13.33 4.84
N GLY A 196 8.06 12.68 3.81
CA GLY A 196 8.61 11.48 3.22
C GLY A 196 7.79 11.05 2.01
N ILE A 197 8.36 10.27 1.08
CA ILE A 197 7.65 9.81 -0.12
C ILE A 197 7.80 8.29 -0.29
N GLY A 198 6.81 7.67 -0.94
CA GLY A 198 6.81 6.23 -1.22
C GLY A 198 6.86 5.44 0.08
N GLY A 199 7.91 4.62 0.25
CA GLY A 199 8.04 3.76 1.42
C GLY A 199 8.17 4.53 2.74
N SER A 200 8.67 5.77 2.67
CA SER A 200 8.77 6.68 3.81
C SER A 200 7.44 7.35 4.20
N ALA A 201 6.35 7.06 3.50
CA ALA A 201 5.04 7.68 3.74
C ALA A 201 3.87 6.72 3.68
N LEU A 202 3.83 5.78 2.72
CA LEU A 202 2.67 4.92 2.49
C LEU A 202 2.41 3.93 3.64
N GLY A 203 3.46 3.36 4.23
CA GLY A 203 3.35 2.56 5.45
C GLY A 203 2.84 3.39 6.63
N PRO A 204 3.51 4.50 6.99
CA PRO A 204 3.06 5.36 8.10
C PRO A 204 1.64 5.91 7.91
N GLN A 205 1.25 6.27 6.68
CA GLN A 205 -0.12 6.70 6.35
C GLN A 205 -1.12 5.57 6.61
N PHE A 206 -0.83 4.36 6.14
CA PHE A 206 -1.70 3.21 6.36
C PHE A 206 -1.87 2.88 7.84
N VAL A 207 -0.77 2.82 8.60
CA VAL A 207 -0.81 2.50 10.03
C VAL A 207 -1.51 3.58 10.85
N ALA A 208 -1.28 4.86 10.54
CA ALA A 208 -1.99 5.97 11.17
C ALA A 208 -3.50 5.87 10.95
N GLU A 209 -3.95 5.66 9.71
CA GLU A 209 -5.39 5.51 9.40
C GLU A 209 -6.00 4.26 10.04
N ALA A 210 -5.23 3.16 10.09
CA ALA A 210 -5.73 1.88 10.57
C ALA A 210 -5.85 1.81 12.09
N LEU A 211 -4.96 2.48 12.82
CA LEU A 211 -4.72 2.20 14.25
C LEU A 211 -4.70 3.42 15.16
N ALA A 212 -4.61 4.64 14.64
CA ALA A 212 -4.61 5.81 15.51
C ALA A 212 -5.93 5.86 16.30
N PRO A 213 -5.88 6.08 17.63
CA PRO A 213 -7.09 6.30 18.40
C PRO A 213 -7.78 7.60 17.96
N ASP A 214 -9.08 7.74 18.23
CA ASP A 214 -9.86 8.94 17.85
C ASP A 214 -9.23 10.26 18.36
N ASN A 215 -8.58 10.19 19.53
CA ASN A 215 -7.87 11.30 20.15
C ASN A 215 -6.41 10.89 20.43
N PRO A 216 -5.54 10.87 19.41
CA PRO A 216 -4.15 10.49 19.60
C PRO A 216 -3.40 11.56 20.40
N PRO A 217 -2.36 11.20 21.18
CA PRO A 217 -1.52 12.18 21.86
C PRO A 217 -0.97 13.25 20.91
N LEU A 218 -0.50 12.82 19.74
CA LEU A 218 -0.14 13.71 18.65
C LEU A 218 -0.92 13.34 17.37
N LYS A 219 -1.54 14.32 16.72
CA LYS A 219 -2.23 14.14 15.43
C LYS A 219 -1.23 14.21 14.28
N ILE A 220 -1.27 13.27 13.33
CA ILE A 220 -0.31 13.25 12.22
C ILE A 220 -0.87 13.85 10.92
N ARG A 221 0.00 14.56 10.20
CA ARG A 221 -0.20 15.04 8.82
C ARG A 221 1.02 14.66 7.98
N PHE A 222 0.84 14.61 6.66
CA PHE A 222 1.87 14.15 5.72
C PHE A 222 2.14 15.15 4.60
N ILE A 223 3.43 15.30 4.25
CA ILE A 223 3.90 15.89 3.00
C ILE A 223 4.65 14.79 2.25
N ASP A 224 4.00 14.24 1.22
CA ASP A 224 4.52 13.14 0.40
C ASP A 224 4.68 13.47 -1.10
N ASN A 225 4.42 14.71 -1.47
CA ASN A 225 4.51 15.20 -2.84
C ASN A 225 5.22 16.56 -2.88
N THR A 226 5.82 16.89 -4.03
CA THR A 226 6.50 18.18 -4.26
C THR A 226 5.55 19.26 -4.81
N ASP A 227 4.25 18.98 -4.93
CA ASP A 227 3.25 19.97 -5.34
C ASP A 227 3.18 21.11 -4.30
N PRO A 228 3.53 22.35 -4.68
CA PRO A 228 3.58 23.47 -3.75
C PRO A 228 2.20 23.75 -3.11
N ALA A 229 1.10 23.60 -3.85
CA ALA A 229 -0.22 23.85 -3.29
C ALA A 229 -0.57 22.84 -2.18
N GLY A 230 -0.12 21.59 -2.31
CA GLY A 230 -0.27 20.56 -1.29
C GLY A 230 0.54 20.87 -0.03
N ILE A 231 1.80 21.31 -0.20
CA ILE A 231 2.67 21.73 0.90
C ILE A 231 2.08 22.94 1.63
N ASP A 232 1.72 23.97 0.89
CA ASP A 232 1.11 25.21 1.42
C ASP A 232 -0.17 24.89 2.19
N HIS A 233 -1.01 23.98 1.67
CA HIS A 233 -2.22 23.55 2.34
C HIS A 233 -1.94 22.90 3.70
N GLN A 234 -0.96 21.99 3.80
CA GLN A 234 -0.62 21.35 5.08
C GLN A 234 -0.10 22.36 6.10
N ILE A 235 0.78 23.27 5.67
CA ILE A 235 1.31 24.33 6.54
C ILE A 235 0.19 25.28 7.00
N ALA A 236 -0.71 25.68 6.10
CA ALA A 236 -1.84 26.54 6.43
C ALA A 236 -2.85 25.86 7.37
N GLN A 237 -3.10 24.56 7.21
CA GLN A 237 -3.98 23.79 8.09
C GLN A 237 -3.42 23.59 9.49
N LEU A 238 -2.10 23.53 9.65
CA LEU A 238 -1.47 23.57 10.97
C LEU A 238 -1.64 24.96 11.60
N GLY A 239 -1.40 26.02 10.84
CA GLY A 239 -1.59 27.40 11.31
C GLY A 239 -0.88 27.63 12.66
N PRO A 240 -1.60 28.06 13.73
CA PRO A 240 -1.01 28.22 15.06
C PRO A 240 -0.41 26.94 15.68
N GLU A 241 -0.90 25.76 15.31
CA GLU A 241 -0.39 24.47 15.80
C GLU A 241 1.04 24.18 15.32
N LEU A 242 1.58 24.95 14.37
CA LEU A 242 2.99 24.83 13.95
C LEU A 242 3.95 24.96 15.15
N THR A 243 3.60 25.78 16.14
CA THR A 243 4.38 25.99 17.38
C THR A 243 4.44 24.76 18.29
N SER A 244 3.50 23.82 18.13
CA SER A 244 3.41 22.55 18.88
C SER A 244 3.55 21.32 17.98
N THR A 245 4.08 21.50 16.77
CA THR A 245 4.24 20.43 15.78
C THR A 245 5.65 19.85 15.82
N LEU A 246 5.77 18.54 15.97
CA LEU A 246 7.01 17.80 15.77
C LEU A 246 7.13 17.44 14.27
N VAL A 247 8.23 17.81 13.63
CA VAL A 247 8.48 17.50 12.22
C VAL A 247 9.38 16.27 12.11
N ILE A 248 8.90 15.22 11.46
CA ILE A 248 9.67 13.99 11.20
C ILE A 248 10.02 13.95 9.73
N VAL A 249 11.31 13.97 9.40
CA VAL A 249 11.81 13.91 8.02
C VAL A 249 12.36 12.51 7.75
N ILE A 250 11.75 11.79 6.81
CA ILE A 250 12.05 10.38 6.55
C ILE A 250 12.62 10.23 5.13
N SER A 251 13.93 10.06 5.03
CA SER A 251 14.60 9.84 3.74
C SER A 251 15.89 9.05 3.94
N LYS A 252 16.02 7.90 3.24
CA LYS A 252 17.20 7.05 3.35
C LYS A 252 18.50 7.79 2.98
N SER A 253 18.52 8.49 1.85
CA SER A 253 19.70 9.23 1.38
C SER A 253 19.74 10.69 1.84
N GLY A 254 18.60 11.26 2.22
CA GLY A 254 18.44 12.70 2.41
C GLY A 254 18.44 13.52 1.11
N GLY A 255 18.67 12.88 -0.04
CA GLY A 255 18.73 13.53 -1.36
C GLY A 255 17.44 13.44 -2.17
N THR A 256 16.41 12.75 -1.66
CA THR A 256 15.11 12.61 -2.35
C THR A 256 14.50 13.99 -2.58
N PRO A 257 14.31 14.44 -3.84
CA PRO A 257 13.90 15.80 -4.14
C PRO A 257 12.60 16.22 -3.45
N GLU A 258 11.58 15.37 -3.47
CA GLU A 258 10.25 15.66 -2.91
C GLU A 258 10.34 15.88 -1.39
N THR A 259 10.99 14.96 -0.67
CA THR A 259 11.22 15.09 0.78
C THR A 259 12.08 16.30 1.12
N ARG A 260 13.13 16.56 0.33
CA ARG A 260 14.01 17.72 0.53
C ARG A 260 13.28 19.05 0.30
N ASN A 261 12.46 19.13 -0.74
CA ASN A 261 11.66 20.32 -1.03
C ASN A 261 10.65 20.59 0.08
N GLY A 262 9.92 19.55 0.52
CA GLY A 262 9.02 19.63 1.66
C GLY A 262 9.72 20.12 2.93
N LEU A 263 10.90 19.58 3.24
CA LEU A 263 11.72 20.04 4.36
C LEU A 263 12.07 21.53 4.26
N LEU A 264 12.54 21.98 3.09
CA LEU A 264 12.97 23.38 2.90
C LEU A 264 11.80 24.37 3.02
N GLU A 265 10.63 24.02 2.47
CA GLU A 265 9.40 24.84 2.61
C GLU A 265 8.91 24.88 4.06
N VAL A 266 8.95 23.76 4.78
CA VAL A 266 8.62 23.74 6.21
C VAL A 266 9.62 24.54 7.02
N GLN A 267 10.92 24.41 6.77
CA GLN A 267 11.95 25.24 7.42
C GLN A 267 11.74 26.73 7.13
N LYS A 268 11.29 27.09 5.93
CA LYS A 268 10.90 28.48 5.59
C LYS A 268 9.72 28.93 6.43
N ALA A 269 8.65 28.14 6.52
CA ALA A 269 7.49 28.47 7.35
C ALA A 269 7.86 28.63 8.83
N PHE A 270 8.76 27.77 9.35
CA PHE A 270 9.31 27.93 10.70
C PHE A 270 10.03 29.26 10.89
N ARG A 271 10.90 29.66 9.94
CA ARG A 271 11.59 30.96 10.00
C ARG A 271 10.62 32.14 9.94
N GLU A 272 9.61 32.08 9.08
CA GLU A 272 8.58 33.12 8.95
C GLU A 272 7.71 33.24 10.22
N ALA A 273 7.49 32.13 10.92
CA ALA A 273 6.82 32.09 12.22
C ALA A 273 7.74 32.44 13.42
N GLY A 274 9.03 32.71 13.19
CA GLY A 274 10.00 32.98 14.25
C GLY A 274 10.35 31.75 15.11
N LEU A 275 10.18 30.54 14.56
CA LEU A 275 10.45 29.26 15.23
C LEU A 275 11.83 28.71 14.84
N ASP A 276 12.46 27.99 15.79
CA ASP A 276 13.68 27.24 15.54
C ASP A 276 13.36 25.79 15.17
N PHE A 277 13.54 25.45 13.88
CA PHE A 277 13.28 24.11 13.36
C PHE A 277 14.05 23.03 14.10
N ALA A 278 15.31 23.29 14.51
CA ALA A 278 16.13 22.28 15.17
C ALA A 278 15.52 21.81 16.51
N LYS A 279 14.69 22.64 17.15
CA LYS A 279 13.98 22.28 18.39
C LYS A 279 12.68 21.52 18.18
N GLN A 280 12.31 21.24 16.93
CA GLN A 280 11.08 20.53 16.58
C GLN A 280 11.30 19.50 15.46
N GLY A 281 12.51 19.41 14.89
CA GLY A 281 12.86 18.48 13.82
C GLY A 281 13.44 17.16 14.34
N VAL A 282 13.11 16.08 13.64
CA VAL A 282 13.62 14.71 13.84
C VAL A 282 13.94 14.11 12.47
N ALA A 283 15.05 13.38 12.36
CA ALA A 283 15.43 12.69 11.14
C ALA A 283 15.32 11.16 11.29
N VAL A 284 14.72 10.50 10.30
CA VAL A 284 14.79 9.05 10.11
C VAL A 284 15.51 8.80 8.78
N THR A 285 16.75 8.32 8.85
CA THR A 285 17.67 8.35 7.71
C THR A 285 18.81 7.37 7.86
N GLN A 286 19.48 7.01 6.77
CA GLN A 286 20.74 6.29 6.84
C GLN A 286 21.82 7.13 7.54
N GLU A 287 22.63 6.49 8.36
CA GLU A 287 23.78 7.12 9.02
C GLU A 287 24.74 7.71 7.99
N ASN A 288 25.29 8.89 8.30
CA ASN A 288 26.20 9.66 7.43
C ASN A 288 25.58 10.13 6.09
N SER A 289 24.27 9.99 5.90
CA SER A 289 23.58 10.58 4.74
C SER A 289 23.60 12.11 4.77
N LEU A 290 23.09 12.74 3.70
CA LEU A 290 22.93 14.20 3.67
C LEU A 290 22.02 14.68 4.82
N LEU A 291 20.87 14.04 5.02
CA LEU A 291 19.90 14.41 6.05
C LEU A 291 20.44 14.14 7.46
N ASP A 292 21.18 13.04 7.65
CA ASP A 292 21.78 12.72 8.94
C ASP A 292 22.81 13.78 9.36
N ASN A 293 23.66 14.18 8.41
CA ASN A 293 24.64 15.24 8.63
C ASN A 293 23.98 16.59 8.89
N THR A 294 22.95 16.96 8.12
CA THR A 294 22.15 18.18 8.36
C THR A 294 21.57 18.17 9.77
N ALA A 295 20.86 17.12 10.15
CA ALA A 295 20.24 17.00 11.47
C ALA A 295 21.26 17.05 12.61
N ARG A 296 22.43 16.44 12.42
CA ARG A 296 23.52 16.46 13.40
C ARG A 296 24.17 17.83 13.55
N ILE A 297 24.44 18.52 12.44
CA ILE A 297 25.09 19.84 12.43
C ILE A 297 24.14 20.91 12.99
N GLU A 298 22.87 20.86 12.61
CA GLU A 298 21.86 21.81 13.08
C GLU A 298 21.35 21.49 14.50
N GLY A 299 21.63 20.30 15.03
CA GLY A 299 21.27 19.91 16.39
C GLY A 299 19.79 19.61 16.59
N TRP A 300 19.22 18.82 15.67
CA TRP A 300 17.83 18.36 15.71
C TRP A 300 17.55 17.48 16.94
N LEU A 301 16.28 17.37 17.35
CA LEU A 301 15.87 16.68 18.57
C LEU A 301 16.22 15.18 18.58
N GLY A 302 16.21 14.54 17.42
CA GLY A 302 16.42 13.11 17.29
C GLY A 302 16.88 12.69 15.90
N ARG A 303 17.67 11.61 15.85
CA ARG A 303 18.11 10.95 14.61
C ARG A 303 17.96 9.45 14.80
N PHE A 304 17.26 8.79 13.88
CA PHE A 304 16.99 7.36 13.92
C PHE A 304 17.48 6.69 12.62
N PRO A 305 18.15 5.54 12.70
CA PRO A 305 18.77 4.93 11.54
C PRO A 305 17.74 4.28 10.60
N MET A 306 17.98 4.43 9.30
CA MET A 306 17.48 3.55 8.26
C MET A 306 18.62 2.68 7.75
N PHE A 307 18.42 1.37 7.72
CA PHE A 307 19.47 0.43 7.29
C PHE A 307 19.45 0.21 5.78
N ASP A 308 20.61 -0.11 5.21
CA ASP A 308 20.75 -0.36 3.78
C ASP A 308 20.00 -1.63 3.33
N TRP A 309 19.97 -2.67 4.18
CA TRP A 309 19.25 -3.93 4.01
C TRP A 309 17.73 -3.85 4.28
N VAL A 310 17.20 -2.69 4.66
CA VAL A 310 15.76 -2.41 4.71
C VAL A 310 15.36 -1.66 3.44
N GLY A 311 14.47 -2.28 2.65
CA GLY A 311 13.86 -1.67 1.47
C GLY A 311 12.81 -0.65 1.88
N GLY A 312 12.62 0.42 1.08
CA GLY A 312 11.66 1.47 1.42
C GLY A 312 10.24 0.93 1.62
N ARG A 313 9.75 0.10 0.68
CA ARG A 313 8.42 -0.51 0.73
C ARG A 313 8.23 -1.60 1.81
N THR A 314 9.31 -2.01 2.48
CA THR A 314 9.30 -2.96 3.61
C THR A 314 9.86 -2.34 4.89
N SER A 315 9.81 -1.00 5.00
CA SER A 315 10.41 -0.26 6.12
C SER A 315 9.43 0.07 7.25
N GLU A 316 8.15 -0.31 7.13
CA GLU A 316 7.13 0.05 8.13
C GLU A 316 7.48 -0.45 9.54
N MET A 317 8.07 -1.64 9.65
CA MET A 317 8.51 -2.22 10.93
C MET A 317 9.86 -1.67 11.42
N SER A 318 10.39 -0.60 10.81
CA SER A 318 11.60 0.10 11.26
C SER A 318 11.25 1.44 11.90
N ALA A 319 12.25 2.25 12.26
CA ALA A 319 12.02 3.62 12.72
C ALA A 319 11.19 4.49 11.76
N VAL A 320 11.08 4.11 10.47
CA VAL A 320 10.20 4.77 9.49
C VAL A 320 8.73 4.77 9.92
N GLY A 321 8.19 3.60 10.30
CA GLY A 321 6.79 3.46 10.71
C GLY A 321 6.60 3.47 12.22
N LEU A 322 7.53 2.85 12.98
CA LEU A 322 7.38 2.70 14.43
C LEU A 322 7.46 4.05 15.18
N LEU A 323 8.29 4.99 14.73
CA LEU A 323 8.39 6.30 15.38
C LEU A 323 7.09 7.12 15.28
N PRO A 324 6.52 7.39 14.08
CA PRO A 324 5.25 8.10 14.00
C PRO A 324 4.12 7.33 14.70
N ALA A 325 4.07 6.00 14.60
CA ALA A 325 3.04 5.20 15.26
C ALA A 325 3.09 5.33 16.79
N ALA A 326 4.28 5.22 17.40
CA ALA A 326 4.44 5.34 18.85
C ALA A 326 4.05 6.74 19.36
N LEU A 327 4.36 7.80 18.61
CA LEU A 327 3.97 9.17 18.95
C LEU A 327 2.44 9.40 18.90
N GLN A 328 1.71 8.61 18.11
CA GLN A 328 0.25 8.59 18.10
C GLN A 328 -0.36 7.70 19.21
N GLY A 329 0.47 7.06 20.04
CA GLY A 329 0.03 6.15 21.10
C GLY A 329 -0.34 4.75 20.61
N ILE A 330 0.08 4.36 19.41
CA ILE A 330 -0.12 3.01 18.87
C ILE A 330 0.90 2.07 19.55
N ASP A 331 0.44 0.88 19.96
CA ASP A 331 1.33 -0.14 20.53
C ASP A 331 2.18 -0.80 19.44
N ILE A 332 3.36 -0.23 19.23
CA ILE A 332 4.32 -0.70 18.23
C ILE A 332 4.93 -2.06 18.57
N ARG A 333 4.94 -2.47 19.85
CA ARG A 333 5.47 -3.79 20.24
C ARG A 333 4.48 -4.88 19.84
N GLU A 334 3.19 -4.61 19.98
CA GLU A 334 2.14 -5.50 19.49
C GLU A 334 2.14 -5.60 17.95
N MET A 335 2.42 -4.51 17.22
CA MET A 335 2.64 -4.59 15.76
C MET A 335 3.77 -5.55 15.39
N LEU A 336 4.93 -5.39 16.02
CA LEU A 336 6.09 -6.26 15.78
C LEU A 336 5.80 -7.71 16.18
N ALA A 337 5.12 -7.93 17.30
CA ALA A 337 4.72 -9.27 17.75
C ALA A 337 3.80 -9.97 16.75
N GLY A 338 2.77 -9.26 16.25
CA GLY A 338 1.87 -9.82 15.24
C GLY A 338 2.58 -10.16 13.93
N ALA A 339 3.48 -9.28 13.49
CA ALA A 339 4.31 -9.51 12.32
C ALA A 339 5.25 -10.73 12.51
N SER A 340 5.86 -10.88 13.70
CA SER A 340 6.74 -12.02 14.04
C SER A 340 5.99 -13.36 14.05
N LEU A 341 4.78 -13.40 14.63
CA LEU A 341 3.95 -14.60 14.65
C LEU A 341 3.54 -15.04 13.23
N MET A 342 3.24 -14.07 12.36
CA MET A 342 2.96 -14.37 10.96
C MET A 342 4.21 -14.91 10.25
N ASP A 343 5.38 -14.32 10.49
CA ASP A 343 6.63 -14.85 9.96
C ASP A 343 6.85 -16.30 10.32
N GLU A 344 6.73 -16.64 11.61
CA GLU A 344 6.85 -18.00 12.11
C GLU A 344 5.91 -18.95 11.38
N SER A 345 4.65 -18.55 11.19
CA SER A 345 3.66 -19.32 10.47
C SER A 345 3.98 -19.53 8.99
N THR A 346 4.69 -18.59 8.38
CA THR A 346 5.08 -18.65 6.97
C THR A 346 6.41 -19.34 6.72
N ARG A 347 7.12 -19.81 7.76
CA ARG A 347 8.33 -20.64 7.62
C ARG A 347 8.03 -22.11 7.34
N THR A 348 6.79 -22.56 7.57
CA THR A 348 6.41 -23.93 7.21
C THR A 348 6.55 -24.17 5.71
N THR A 349 7.18 -25.27 5.33
CA THR A 349 7.38 -25.68 3.93
C THR A 349 6.19 -26.46 3.38
N VAL A 350 5.16 -26.70 4.20
CA VAL A 350 3.91 -27.34 3.76
C VAL A 350 3.01 -26.27 3.16
N LEU A 351 2.90 -26.24 1.82
CA LEU A 351 2.14 -25.24 1.06
C LEU A 351 0.74 -24.98 1.65
N ARG A 352 -0.04 -26.04 1.92
CA ARG A 352 -1.41 -25.93 2.46
C ARG A 352 -1.48 -25.25 3.82
N ASN A 353 -0.41 -25.31 4.60
CA ASN A 353 -0.34 -24.74 5.95
C ASN A 353 0.41 -23.40 5.97
N ASN A 354 0.83 -22.87 4.81
CA ASN A 354 1.57 -21.63 4.72
C ASN A 354 0.69 -20.53 4.10
N PRO A 355 0.26 -19.52 4.87
CA PRO A 355 -0.71 -18.53 4.36
C PRO A 355 -0.13 -17.65 3.26
N ALA A 356 1.17 -17.34 3.32
CA ALA A 356 1.83 -16.57 2.27
C ALA A 356 2.01 -17.39 0.98
N ALA A 357 2.29 -18.69 1.11
CA ALA A 357 2.35 -19.59 -0.03
C ALA A 357 0.99 -19.76 -0.70
N LEU A 358 -0.09 -19.85 0.09
CA LEU A 358 -1.46 -19.88 -0.43
C LEU A 358 -1.80 -18.61 -1.21
N LEU A 359 -1.45 -17.42 -0.70
CA LEU A 359 -1.62 -16.17 -1.45
C LEU A 359 -0.82 -16.18 -2.75
N ALA A 360 0.46 -16.54 -2.70
CA ALA A 360 1.31 -16.60 -3.89
C ALA A 360 0.81 -17.62 -4.92
N LEU A 361 0.30 -18.78 -4.49
CA LEU A 361 -0.32 -19.78 -5.37
C LEU A 361 -1.56 -19.18 -6.06
N CYS A 362 -2.42 -18.49 -5.30
CA CYS A 362 -3.63 -17.88 -5.84
C CYS A 362 -3.29 -16.77 -6.84
N TRP A 363 -2.30 -15.93 -6.55
CA TRP A 363 -1.83 -14.91 -7.47
C TRP A 363 -1.30 -15.54 -8.74
N TYR A 364 -0.43 -16.56 -8.63
CA TYR A 364 0.16 -17.24 -9.78
C TYR A 364 -0.92 -17.88 -10.65
N TRP A 365 -1.88 -18.57 -10.04
CA TRP A 365 -2.99 -19.19 -10.75
C TRP A 365 -3.89 -18.16 -11.46
N ALA A 366 -4.26 -17.08 -10.75
CA ALA A 366 -5.20 -16.10 -11.25
C ALA A 366 -4.59 -15.23 -12.36
N SER A 367 -3.29 -14.97 -12.30
CA SER A 367 -2.54 -14.15 -13.26
C SER A 367 -1.74 -14.96 -14.31
N ASP A 368 -1.98 -16.27 -14.37
CA ASP A 368 -1.29 -17.23 -15.24
C ASP A 368 0.26 -17.19 -15.10
N GLY A 369 0.75 -16.76 -13.93
CA GLY A 369 2.17 -16.60 -13.65
C GLY A 369 2.87 -15.48 -14.44
N VAL A 370 2.12 -14.68 -15.18
CA VAL A 370 2.63 -13.63 -16.09
C VAL A 370 1.93 -12.27 -15.90
N GLY A 371 1.12 -12.12 -14.85
CA GLY A 371 0.42 -10.86 -14.59
C GLY A 371 -0.79 -10.64 -15.50
N SER A 372 -1.42 -11.70 -16.03
CA SER A 372 -2.54 -11.59 -16.99
C SER A 372 -3.81 -10.98 -16.40
N LYS A 373 -3.92 -10.92 -15.07
CA LYS A 373 -5.01 -10.30 -14.33
C LYS A 373 -4.48 -9.38 -13.24
N ASP A 374 -5.24 -8.32 -13.01
CA ASP A 374 -5.04 -7.36 -11.93
C ASP A 374 -5.62 -7.90 -10.60
N MET A 375 -5.00 -7.54 -9.48
CA MET A 375 -5.52 -7.80 -8.15
C MET A 375 -6.33 -6.61 -7.65
N VAL A 376 -7.60 -6.84 -7.31
CA VAL A 376 -8.46 -5.81 -6.69
C VAL A 376 -8.64 -6.13 -5.21
N VAL A 377 -8.14 -5.27 -4.33
CA VAL A 377 -8.22 -5.43 -2.87
C VAL A 377 -9.40 -4.63 -2.33
N LEU A 378 -10.34 -5.30 -1.66
CA LEU A 378 -11.57 -4.72 -1.14
C LEU A 378 -11.69 -4.95 0.36
N PRO A 379 -11.17 -4.03 1.19
CA PRO A 379 -11.46 -4.04 2.61
C PRO A 379 -12.89 -3.61 2.90
N TYR A 380 -13.58 -4.37 3.74
CA TYR A 380 -14.89 -4.00 4.31
C TYR A 380 -14.71 -3.48 5.72
N LYS A 381 -13.86 -2.46 5.85
CA LYS A 381 -13.59 -1.72 7.08
C LYS A 381 -12.97 -0.39 6.72
N ASP A 382 -13.53 0.70 7.23
CA ASP A 382 -13.08 2.05 6.90
C ASP A 382 -11.63 2.33 7.32
N SER A 383 -11.21 1.84 8.48
CA SER A 383 -9.83 2.02 8.94
C SER A 383 -8.79 1.33 8.05
N LEU A 384 -9.19 0.37 7.21
CA LEU A 384 -8.31 -0.31 6.26
C LEU A 384 -8.33 0.33 4.86
N LEU A 385 -8.92 1.53 4.70
CA LEU A 385 -9.02 2.28 3.44
C LEU A 385 -7.69 2.37 2.68
N LEU A 386 -6.60 2.65 3.39
CA LEU A 386 -5.29 2.84 2.78
C LEU A 386 -4.51 1.54 2.53
N PHE A 387 -5.07 0.38 2.89
CA PHE A 387 -4.37 -0.90 2.73
C PHE A 387 -4.10 -1.22 1.26
N SER A 388 -5.05 -0.97 0.36
CA SER A 388 -4.84 -1.16 -1.09
C SER A 388 -3.72 -0.26 -1.63
N ARG A 389 -3.66 1.00 -1.16
CA ARG A 389 -2.61 1.97 -1.54
C ARG A 389 -1.23 1.56 -1.00
N TYR A 390 -1.17 1.01 0.21
CA TYR A 390 0.06 0.40 0.73
C TYR A 390 0.51 -0.79 -0.13
N LEU A 391 -0.42 -1.70 -0.44
CA LEU A 391 -0.14 -2.87 -1.27
C LEU A 391 0.23 -2.53 -2.72
N GLN A 392 -0.24 -1.41 -3.28
CA GLN A 392 0.21 -0.93 -4.58
C GLN A 392 1.73 -0.79 -4.62
N GLN A 393 2.32 -0.13 -3.63
CA GLN A 393 3.77 -0.01 -3.60
C GLN A 393 4.43 -1.36 -3.30
N LEU A 394 3.97 -2.06 -2.25
CA LEU A 394 4.60 -3.32 -1.83
C LEU A 394 4.62 -4.35 -2.96
N VAL A 395 3.51 -4.53 -3.68
CA VAL A 395 3.36 -5.53 -4.73
C VAL A 395 3.92 -5.02 -6.06
N MET A 396 3.47 -3.86 -6.54
CA MET A 396 3.79 -3.42 -7.91
C MET A 396 5.26 -3.01 -8.05
N GLU A 397 5.84 -2.32 -7.05
CA GLU A 397 7.26 -1.95 -7.09
C GLU A 397 8.18 -3.17 -6.89
N SER A 398 7.71 -4.19 -6.16
CA SER A 398 8.47 -5.44 -5.99
C SER A 398 8.39 -6.35 -7.21
N LEU A 399 7.23 -6.49 -7.83
CA LEU A 399 6.98 -7.51 -8.85
C LEU A 399 7.02 -6.97 -10.29
N GLY A 400 6.85 -5.67 -10.49
CA GLY A 400 6.90 -5.01 -11.79
C GLY A 400 8.34 -4.92 -12.33
N LYS A 401 8.80 -5.93 -13.08
CA LYS A 401 10.21 -6.07 -13.47
C LYS A 401 10.38 -6.44 -14.94
N GLU A 402 11.26 -5.72 -15.63
CA GLU A 402 11.55 -5.97 -17.04
C GLU A 402 12.32 -7.27 -17.25
N PHE A 403 13.28 -7.58 -16.37
CA PHE A 403 14.16 -8.74 -16.48
C PHE A 403 13.99 -9.70 -15.30
N ASP A 404 14.18 -11.00 -15.57
CA ASP A 404 14.30 -12.05 -14.56
C ASP A 404 15.75 -12.17 -14.04
N LEU A 405 15.97 -13.07 -13.07
CA LEU A 405 17.28 -13.31 -12.45
C LEU A 405 18.29 -13.97 -13.40
N ASP A 406 17.83 -14.56 -14.50
CA ASP A 406 18.67 -15.16 -15.54
C ASP A 406 19.01 -14.16 -16.66
N GLY A 407 18.49 -12.92 -16.57
CA GLY A 407 18.71 -11.83 -17.53
C GLY A 407 17.76 -11.84 -18.72
N ASN A 408 16.74 -12.71 -18.74
CA ASN A 408 15.73 -12.74 -19.78
C ASN A 408 14.72 -11.61 -19.60
N ARG A 409 14.27 -11.03 -20.71
CA ARG A 409 13.22 -10.02 -20.68
C ARG A 409 11.85 -10.69 -20.49
N VAL A 410 11.20 -10.44 -19.36
CA VAL A 410 9.92 -11.05 -18.97
C VAL A 410 8.76 -10.06 -18.83
N ASN A 411 9.05 -8.77 -18.57
CA ASN A 411 8.03 -7.74 -18.31
C ASN A 411 6.96 -8.19 -17.28
N GLN A 412 7.42 -8.76 -16.18
CA GLN A 412 6.56 -9.29 -15.13
C GLN A 412 5.86 -8.18 -14.34
N GLY A 413 4.72 -8.49 -13.72
CA GLY A 413 4.03 -7.61 -12.80
C GLY A 413 2.76 -8.22 -12.20
N LEU A 414 2.22 -7.54 -11.20
CA LEU A 414 0.87 -7.80 -10.67
C LEU A 414 0.28 -6.45 -10.26
N SER A 415 -0.58 -5.88 -11.09
CA SER A 415 -1.20 -4.59 -10.79
C SER A 415 -2.13 -4.72 -9.59
N VAL A 416 -2.13 -3.70 -8.73
CA VAL A 416 -3.01 -3.64 -7.57
C VAL A 416 -3.92 -2.42 -7.65
N TYR A 417 -5.21 -2.65 -7.46
CA TYR A 417 -6.22 -1.60 -7.34
C TYR A 417 -7.10 -1.88 -6.14
N GLY A 418 -7.88 -0.89 -5.72
CA GLY A 418 -8.84 -1.08 -4.65
C GLY A 418 -9.05 0.16 -3.82
N ASN A 419 -10.21 0.21 -3.16
CA ASN A 419 -10.55 1.27 -2.22
C ASN A 419 -11.26 0.64 -1.01
N LYS A 420 -12.60 0.62 -0.92
CA LYS A 420 -13.31 -0.05 0.17
C LYS A 420 -14.75 -0.47 -0.17
N GLY A 421 -15.17 -1.56 0.46
CA GLY A 421 -16.57 -1.98 0.52
C GLY A 421 -17.28 -1.38 1.74
N SER A 422 -18.58 -1.10 1.69
CA SER A 422 -19.50 -1.28 0.55
C SER A 422 -19.50 -0.11 -0.45
N THR A 423 -18.76 0.98 -0.20
CA THR A 423 -18.75 2.19 -1.04
C THR A 423 -18.55 1.88 -2.52
N ASP A 424 -17.59 1.02 -2.85
CA ASP A 424 -17.24 0.75 -4.25
C ASP A 424 -18.29 -0.10 -4.99
N GLN A 425 -19.24 -0.72 -4.29
CA GLN A 425 -20.42 -1.33 -4.91
C GLN A 425 -21.19 -0.31 -5.77
N HIS A 426 -21.08 0.96 -5.41
CA HIS A 426 -21.67 2.09 -6.12
C HIS A 426 -20.68 2.82 -7.03
N ALA A 427 -19.51 2.22 -7.29
CA ALA A 427 -18.49 2.75 -8.20
C ALA A 427 -18.14 1.69 -9.25
N TYR A 428 -17.08 0.90 -9.03
CA TYR A 428 -16.49 0.03 -10.05
C TYR A 428 -16.78 -1.46 -9.88
N ILE A 429 -17.56 -1.90 -8.87
CA ILE A 429 -17.96 -3.32 -8.74
C ILE A 429 -18.78 -3.80 -9.96
N GLN A 430 -19.48 -2.90 -10.67
CA GLN A 430 -20.12 -3.22 -11.95
C GLN A 430 -19.11 -3.75 -12.98
N GLN A 431 -17.94 -3.11 -13.10
CA GLN A 431 -16.83 -3.60 -13.94
C GLN A 431 -16.34 -4.95 -13.42
N LEU A 432 -16.21 -5.11 -12.10
CA LEU A 432 -15.75 -6.38 -11.52
C LEU A 432 -16.74 -7.54 -11.73
N ARG A 433 -18.03 -7.23 -11.92
CA ARG A 433 -19.05 -8.26 -12.12
C ARG A 433 -19.19 -8.60 -13.60
N GLU A 434 -19.41 -7.60 -14.45
CA GLU A 434 -19.88 -7.77 -15.83
C GLU A 434 -18.89 -7.31 -16.90
N GLY A 435 -17.83 -6.60 -16.49
CA GLY A 435 -16.80 -6.11 -17.39
C GLY A 435 -15.82 -7.19 -17.86
N VAL A 436 -14.74 -6.75 -18.51
CA VAL A 436 -13.65 -7.60 -19.00
C VAL A 436 -13.11 -8.47 -17.86
N HIS A 437 -12.81 -9.75 -18.12
CA HIS A 437 -12.27 -10.67 -17.11
C HIS A 437 -10.77 -10.55 -16.90
N ASN A 438 -10.31 -9.34 -16.59
CA ASN A 438 -8.90 -9.02 -16.38
C ASN A 438 -8.52 -8.80 -14.90
N PHE A 439 -9.30 -9.32 -13.95
CA PHE A 439 -9.03 -9.17 -12.52
C PHE A 439 -9.42 -10.42 -11.71
N PHE A 440 -8.86 -10.51 -10.50
CA PHE A 440 -9.37 -11.31 -9.39
C PHE A 440 -9.47 -10.43 -8.14
N VAL A 441 -10.29 -10.83 -7.18
CA VAL A 441 -10.58 -10.01 -5.99
C VAL A 441 -9.96 -10.59 -4.73
N THR A 442 -9.40 -9.75 -3.88
CA THR A 442 -9.05 -10.11 -2.49
C THR A 442 -9.91 -9.29 -1.55
N PHE A 443 -10.84 -9.95 -0.88
CA PHE A 443 -11.65 -9.34 0.18
C PHE A 443 -10.87 -9.31 1.48
N ILE A 444 -10.92 -8.19 2.20
CA ILE A 444 -10.48 -8.12 3.59
C ILE A 444 -11.71 -8.00 4.49
N GLU A 445 -11.98 -9.06 5.24
CA GLU A 445 -13.10 -9.18 6.18
C GLU A 445 -12.62 -8.90 7.61
N VAL A 446 -13.41 -8.15 8.37
CA VAL A 446 -13.16 -7.90 9.80
C VAL A 446 -14.37 -8.39 10.58
N LEU A 447 -14.18 -9.37 11.47
CA LEU A 447 -15.29 -10.02 12.18
C LEU A 447 -15.91 -9.12 13.25
N ARG A 448 -15.09 -8.32 13.93
CA ARG A 448 -15.54 -7.35 14.93
C ARG A 448 -15.74 -5.98 14.27
N ASP A 449 -17.00 -5.60 14.15
CA ASP A 449 -17.40 -4.32 13.57
C ASP A 449 -17.12 -3.16 14.53
N ARG A 450 -17.34 -3.33 15.84
CA ARG A 450 -17.16 -2.33 16.90
C ARG A 450 -16.58 -2.90 18.20
N PRO A 451 -15.99 -2.05 19.07
CA PRO A 451 -15.65 -2.45 20.43
C PRO A 451 -16.90 -2.90 21.21
N PRO A 452 -16.76 -3.84 22.16
CA PRO A 452 -17.87 -4.28 23.01
C PRO A 452 -18.62 -3.11 23.66
N GLY A 453 -19.95 -3.21 23.77
CA GLY A 453 -20.81 -2.18 24.37
C GLY A 453 -21.24 -1.06 23.42
N HIS A 454 -20.93 -1.16 22.12
CA HIS A 454 -21.35 -0.23 21.06
C HIS A 454 -22.36 -0.87 20.10
N ASP A 455 -23.17 -1.79 20.62
CA ASP A 455 -24.12 -2.64 19.90
C ASP A 455 -25.43 -1.88 19.59
N TRP A 456 -25.32 -0.77 18.87
CA TRP A 456 -26.50 -0.03 18.41
C TRP A 456 -27.21 -0.81 17.29
N GLU A 457 -28.40 -1.28 17.60
CA GLU A 457 -29.30 -1.93 16.65
C GLU A 457 -30.00 -0.87 15.77
N LEU A 458 -29.98 -1.07 14.45
CA LEU A 458 -30.78 -0.32 13.49
C LEU A 458 -32.22 -0.82 13.47
N GLU A 459 -32.37 -2.14 13.59
CA GLU A 459 -33.62 -2.88 13.66
C GLU A 459 -33.45 -4.03 14.67
N PRO A 460 -34.53 -4.63 15.23
CA PRO A 460 -34.40 -5.66 16.27
C PRO A 460 -33.45 -6.79 15.87
N GLY A 461 -32.30 -6.88 16.56
CA GLY A 461 -31.24 -7.86 16.32
C GLY A 461 -30.36 -7.61 15.09
N VAL A 462 -30.36 -6.42 14.49
CA VAL A 462 -29.56 -6.06 13.31
C VAL A 462 -28.79 -4.77 13.54
N THR A 463 -27.47 -4.84 13.37
CA THR A 463 -26.53 -3.72 13.51
C THR A 463 -26.06 -3.19 12.15
N CYS A 464 -25.35 -2.06 12.13
CA CYS A 464 -24.61 -1.64 10.93
C CYS A 464 -23.57 -2.67 10.48
N GLY A 465 -22.94 -3.39 11.43
CA GLY A 465 -21.98 -4.45 11.14
C GLY A 465 -22.60 -5.59 10.37
N ASP A 466 -23.83 -6.00 10.71
CA ASP A 466 -24.56 -7.04 10.00
C ASP A 466 -24.84 -6.65 8.53
N TYR A 467 -25.20 -5.39 8.27
CA TYR A 467 -25.32 -4.90 6.89
C TYR A 467 -23.98 -4.91 6.17
N LEU A 468 -22.89 -4.48 6.81
CA LEU A 468 -21.57 -4.47 6.18
C LEU A 468 -21.11 -5.89 5.82
N PHE A 469 -21.29 -6.85 6.73
CA PHE A 469 -21.04 -8.27 6.51
C PHE A 469 -21.92 -8.82 5.38
N GLY A 470 -23.23 -8.54 5.40
CA GLY A 470 -24.16 -8.95 4.35
C GLY A 470 -23.75 -8.40 2.97
N MET A 471 -23.29 -7.15 2.91
CA MET A 471 -22.80 -6.50 1.70
C MET A 471 -21.50 -7.15 1.18
N LEU A 472 -20.58 -7.55 2.08
CA LEU A 472 -19.39 -8.32 1.72
C LEU A 472 -19.79 -9.66 1.11
N GLN A 473 -20.59 -10.46 1.84
CA GLN A 473 -20.95 -11.81 1.42
C GLN A 473 -21.81 -11.80 0.15
N GLY A 474 -22.69 -10.80 0.01
CA GLY A 474 -23.47 -10.55 -1.19
C GLY A 474 -22.59 -10.26 -2.40
N THR A 475 -21.61 -9.35 -2.27
CA THR A 475 -20.67 -9.03 -3.36
C THR A 475 -19.81 -10.23 -3.73
N ARG A 476 -19.23 -10.90 -2.73
CA ARG A 476 -18.41 -12.11 -2.91
C ARG A 476 -19.20 -13.20 -3.66
N SER A 477 -20.48 -13.37 -3.35
CA SER A 477 -21.36 -14.35 -4.00
C SER A 477 -21.78 -13.92 -5.41
N ALA A 478 -22.08 -12.63 -5.63
CA ALA A 478 -22.43 -12.11 -6.95
C ALA A 478 -21.26 -12.21 -7.94
N LEU A 479 -20.03 -11.94 -7.49
CA LEU A 479 -18.81 -12.12 -8.27
C LEU A 479 -18.57 -13.60 -8.59
N TYR A 480 -18.65 -14.46 -7.59
CA TYR A 480 -18.47 -15.90 -7.77
C TYR A 480 -19.52 -16.53 -8.71
N ALA A 481 -20.77 -16.07 -8.66
CA ALA A 481 -21.82 -16.50 -9.61
C ALA A 481 -21.49 -16.14 -11.07
N ASN A 482 -20.71 -15.08 -11.29
CA ASN A 482 -20.22 -14.63 -12.59
C ASN A 482 -18.80 -15.15 -12.92
N ASP A 483 -18.40 -16.27 -12.33
CA ASP A 483 -17.10 -16.91 -12.55
C ASP A 483 -15.89 -16.03 -12.23
N ARG A 484 -16.05 -15.08 -11.32
CA ARG A 484 -14.95 -14.24 -10.84
C ARG A 484 -14.28 -14.90 -9.64
N GLU A 485 -12.96 -15.04 -9.74
CA GLU A 485 -12.14 -15.64 -8.70
C GLU A 485 -11.92 -14.66 -7.54
N SER A 486 -11.95 -15.18 -6.32
CA SER A 486 -11.71 -14.36 -5.13
C SER A 486 -10.99 -15.08 -4.01
N ILE A 487 -10.17 -14.33 -3.29
CA ILE A 487 -9.55 -14.68 -2.01
C ILE A 487 -10.30 -13.92 -0.90
N THR A 488 -10.43 -14.50 0.29
CA THR A 488 -10.91 -13.78 1.48
C THR A 488 -9.89 -13.90 2.61
N VAL A 489 -9.29 -12.76 2.98
CA VAL A 489 -8.45 -12.63 4.17
C VAL A 489 -9.34 -12.07 5.27
N THR A 490 -9.47 -12.81 6.36
CA THR A 490 -10.29 -12.41 7.50
C THR A 490 -9.40 -12.12 8.69
N VAL A 491 -9.64 -11.02 9.38
CA VAL A 491 -9.07 -10.74 10.70
C VAL A 491 -10.18 -10.58 11.73
N GLN A 492 -9.93 -10.99 12.96
CA GLN A 492 -10.92 -10.86 14.02
C GLN A 492 -11.24 -9.39 14.32
N GLU A 493 -10.23 -8.54 14.41
CA GLU A 493 -10.35 -7.12 14.70
C GLU A 493 -9.15 -6.38 14.08
N VAL A 494 -9.28 -5.08 13.82
CA VAL A 494 -8.16 -4.23 13.42
C VAL A 494 -7.44 -3.73 14.67
N THR A 495 -6.29 -4.34 14.96
CA THR A 495 -5.46 -4.08 16.14
C THR A 495 -4.01 -3.93 15.69
N PRO A 496 -3.12 -3.35 16.51
CA PRO A 496 -1.70 -3.29 16.18
C PRO A 496 -1.13 -4.67 15.79
N ARG A 497 -1.46 -5.71 16.56
CA ARG A 497 -1.09 -7.10 16.28
C ARG A 497 -1.60 -7.61 14.93
N SER A 498 -2.89 -7.45 14.63
CA SER A 498 -3.45 -7.97 13.37
C SER A 498 -2.97 -7.19 12.13
N VAL A 499 -2.77 -5.88 12.23
CA VAL A 499 -2.18 -5.07 11.15
C VAL A 499 -0.72 -5.46 10.91
N GLY A 500 0.06 -5.69 11.97
CA GLY A 500 1.42 -6.20 11.86
C GLY A 500 1.48 -7.56 11.15
N ALA A 501 0.57 -8.48 11.51
CA ALA A 501 0.43 -9.77 10.84
C ALA A 501 0.03 -9.63 9.36
N MET A 502 -0.89 -8.73 9.02
CA MET A 502 -1.29 -8.49 7.63
C MET A 502 -0.13 -7.96 6.78
N ILE A 503 0.65 -7.01 7.30
CA ILE A 503 1.84 -6.50 6.60
C ILE A 503 2.82 -7.64 6.34
N ALA A 504 3.17 -8.41 7.38
CA ALA A 504 4.10 -9.54 7.27
C ALA A 504 3.63 -10.62 6.26
N LEU A 505 2.32 -10.92 6.26
CA LEU A 505 1.71 -11.89 5.35
C LEU A 505 1.94 -11.50 3.88
N TYR A 506 1.67 -10.23 3.54
CA TYR A 506 1.82 -9.76 2.16
C TYR A 506 3.28 -9.55 1.75
N GLU A 507 4.16 -9.10 2.67
CA GLU A 507 5.61 -9.03 2.41
C GLU A 507 6.17 -10.41 2.05
N ARG A 508 5.79 -11.43 2.83
CA ARG A 508 6.19 -12.82 2.57
C ARG A 508 5.61 -13.35 1.25
N ALA A 509 4.33 -13.09 0.99
CA ALA A 509 3.67 -13.53 -0.23
C ALA A 509 4.35 -12.94 -1.49
N VAL A 510 4.76 -11.68 -1.43
CA VAL A 510 5.57 -11.03 -2.48
C VAL A 510 6.91 -11.74 -2.67
N GLY A 511 7.64 -12.05 -1.59
CA GLY A 511 8.91 -12.77 -1.66
C GLY A 511 8.77 -14.16 -2.29
N ILE A 512 7.76 -14.93 -1.88
CA ILE A 512 7.46 -16.24 -2.45
C ILE A 512 7.07 -16.11 -3.93
N TYR A 513 6.14 -15.22 -4.26
CA TYR A 513 5.68 -15.04 -5.64
C TYR A 513 6.83 -14.63 -6.57
N ALA A 514 7.70 -13.72 -6.14
CA ALA A 514 8.88 -13.31 -6.91
C ALA A 514 9.80 -14.49 -7.23
N SER A 515 9.98 -15.42 -6.28
CA SER A 515 10.73 -16.65 -6.52
C SER A 515 10.04 -17.57 -7.54
N LEU A 516 8.70 -17.71 -7.47
CA LEU A 516 7.93 -18.52 -8.42
C LEU A 516 8.04 -18.04 -9.88
N VAL A 517 8.21 -16.71 -10.05
CA VAL A 517 8.33 -16.05 -11.36
C VAL A 517 9.75 -15.59 -11.68
N ASN A 518 10.74 -16.01 -10.88
CA ASN A 518 12.17 -15.81 -11.10
C ASN A 518 12.67 -14.35 -11.18
N ILE A 519 12.10 -13.42 -10.41
CA ILE A 519 12.51 -11.99 -10.43
C ILE A 519 13.14 -11.54 -9.11
N ASN A 520 14.00 -10.51 -9.15
CA ASN A 520 14.48 -9.84 -7.94
C ASN A 520 13.39 -8.91 -7.39
N ALA A 521 12.76 -9.27 -6.27
CA ALA A 521 11.73 -8.45 -5.61
C ALA A 521 12.24 -7.16 -4.96
N TYR A 522 13.55 -7.00 -4.77
CA TYR A 522 14.12 -6.09 -3.76
C TYR A 522 14.91 -4.91 -4.34
N HIS A 523 15.09 -4.83 -5.66
CA HIS A 523 15.58 -3.62 -6.34
C HIS A 523 14.42 -2.77 -6.92
N GLN A 524 14.75 -1.62 -7.52
CA GLN A 524 13.78 -0.71 -8.17
C GLN A 524 14.40 0.08 -9.36
N PRO A 525 14.92 -0.58 -10.40
CA PRO A 525 15.60 0.12 -11.51
C PRO A 525 14.67 1.08 -12.28
N GLY A 526 13.37 0.79 -12.37
CA GLY A 526 12.42 1.58 -13.16
C GLY A 526 12.21 3.02 -12.66
N VAL A 527 12.31 3.27 -11.35
CA VAL A 527 12.09 4.62 -10.80
C VAL A 527 13.29 5.54 -11.03
N GLU A 528 14.49 4.99 -11.19
CA GLU A 528 15.70 5.78 -11.43
C GLU A 528 15.70 6.44 -12.82
N ALA A 529 15.08 5.79 -13.82
CA ALA A 529 14.91 6.35 -15.15
C ALA A 529 14.08 7.65 -15.12
N GLY A 530 12.96 7.65 -14.38
CA GLY A 530 12.11 8.83 -14.21
C GLY A 530 12.84 9.99 -13.52
N LYS A 531 13.59 9.69 -12.45
CA LYS A 531 14.41 10.70 -11.74
C LYS A 531 15.46 11.33 -12.64
N LYS A 532 16.16 10.53 -13.44
CA LYS A 532 17.16 11.02 -14.39
C LYS A 532 16.54 11.95 -15.43
N ALA A 533 15.42 11.54 -16.04
CA ALA A 533 14.71 12.34 -17.03
C ALA A 533 14.22 13.68 -16.45
N ALA A 534 13.65 13.67 -15.24
CA ALA A 534 13.26 14.89 -14.54
C ALA A 534 14.45 15.82 -14.27
N GLY A 535 15.60 15.26 -13.88
CA GLY A 535 16.85 16.01 -13.69
C GLY A 535 17.30 16.76 -14.95
N GLU A 536 17.19 16.14 -16.13
CA GLU A 536 17.52 16.76 -17.42
C GLU A 536 16.60 17.95 -17.73
N VAL A 537 15.30 17.80 -17.48
CA VAL A 537 14.32 18.88 -17.64
C VAL A 537 14.62 20.06 -16.72
N LEU A 538 14.91 19.80 -15.44
CA LEU A 538 15.26 20.85 -14.47
C LEU A 538 16.55 21.57 -14.84
N ALA A 539 17.56 20.84 -15.34
CA ALA A 539 18.80 21.44 -15.82
C ALA A 539 18.56 22.34 -17.05
N LEU A 540 17.71 21.91 -17.99
CA LEU A 540 17.32 22.71 -19.14
C LEU A 540 16.57 23.97 -18.71
N GLN A 541 15.59 23.85 -17.81
CA GLN A 541 14.83 24.97 -17.28
C GLN A 541 15.74 26.04 -16.66
N LYS A 542 16.73 25.62 -15.84
CA LYS A 542 17.72 26.54 -15.25
C LYS A 542 18.52 27.30 -16.30
N ARG A 543 19.00 26.61 -17.35
CA ARG A 543 19.74 27.26 -18.45
C ARG A 543 18.89 28.27 -19.20
N VAL A 544 17.64 27.92 -19.51
CA VAL A 544 16.71 28.83 -20.20
C VAL A 544 16.45 30.07 -19.35
N LEU A 545 16.18 29.90 -18.05
CA LEU A 545 15.95 31.03 -17.14
C LEU A 545 17.20 31.92 -16.99
N ALA A 546 18.40 31.34 -16.95
CA ALA A 546 19.64 32.13 -16.92
C ALA A 546 19.76 33.04 -18.15
N VAL A 547 19.56 32.49 -19.35
CA VAL A 547 19.59 33.27 -20.61
C VAL A 547 18.50 34.35 -20.63
N LEU A 548 17.28 34.04 -20.19
CA LEU A 548 16.19 35.02 -20.14
C LEU A 548 16.45 36.14 -19.13
N ASN A 549 17.15 35.85 -18.04
CA ASN A 549 17.53 36.85 -17.04
C ASN A 549 18.71 37.71 -17.48
N GLU A 550 19.64 37.17 -18.27
CA GLU A 550 20.73 37.95 -18.90
C GLU A 550 20.24 38.87 -20.03
N ALA A 551 19.13 38.51 -20.67
CA ALA A 551 18.51 39.30 -21.73
C ALA A 551 17.58 40.42 -21.21
N ARG A 552 17.33 40.48 -19.91
CA ARG A 552 16.59 41.56 -19.21
C ARG A 552 17.57 42.55 -18.61
#